data_AF-A0A532UFK6-F1
#
_entry.id   AF-A0A532UFK6-F1
#
_cell.length_a   1.000
_cell.length_b   1.000
_cell.length_c   1.000
_cell.angle_alpha   90.00
_cell.angle_beta   90.00
_cell.angle_gamma   90.00
#
_symmetry.space_group_name_H-M   'P 1'
#
loop_
_entity.id
_entity.type
_entity.pdbx_description
1 polymer ?
#
loop_
_entity_poly.entity_id
_entity_poly.type
_entity_poly.pdbx_seq_one_letter_code
_entity_poly.pdbx_strand_id
1 'polypeptide(L)' 'MGAVTMRNLNLLTFTAGCVCAVAASGAAGYSPRMGQPHPDFVLPGIADGQPVSLSQFRGKKVLLVHFASW' A
#
# COMPACT_ATOMS: atom_id res chain seq x y z
N MET A 1 28.60 52.94 15.44
CA MET A 1 29.75 52.30 16.14
C MET A 1 29.15 51.34 17.16
N GLY A 2 29.37 50.03 17.00
CA GLY A 2 28.73 48.96 17.77
C GLY A 2 28.46 47.77 16.84
N ALA A 3 29.47 46.91 16.69
CA ALA A 3 29.56 45.88 15.67
C ALA A 3 29.42 44.48 16.29
N VAL A 4 29.11 43.49 15.43
CA VAL A 4 29.50 42.06 15.54
C VAL A 4 28.73 41.23 16.59
N THR A 5 28.31 39.97 16.45
CA THR A 5 28.19 38.93 15.39
C THR A 5 27.85 37.65 16.15
N MET A 6 26.86 36.86 15.69
CA MET A 6 26.62 35.43 16.01
C MET A 6 26.39 35.11 17.52
N ARG A 7 25.86 33.98 17.96
CA ARG A 7 25.99 32.59 17.51
C ARG A 7 25.08 31.74 18.41
N ASN A 8 24.42 30.74 17.82
CA ASN A 8 24.01 29.48 18.47
C ASN A 8 23.01 29.48 19.63
N LEU A 9 21.76 29.09 19.34
CA LEU A 9 20.92 28.17 20.13
C LEU A 9 19.62 27.97 19.32
N ASN A 10 19.42 26.95 18.49
CA ASN A 10 19.04 25.60 18.93
C ASN A 10 19.12 24.66 17.72
N LEU A 11 20.25 23.99 17.58
CA LEU A 11 20.48 22.93 16.60
C LEU A 11 19.92 21.60 17.14
N LEU A 12 18.59 21.48 17.30
CA LEU A 12 17.95 20.29 17.87
C LEU A 12 16.48 20.16 17.38
N THR A 13 16.28 19.90 16.09
CA THR A 13 15.07 19.22 15.60
C THR A 13 15.51 17.91 14.95
N PHE A 14 15.91 17.01 15.85
CA PHE A 14 16.27 15.63 15.60
C PHE A 14 14.99 14.86 15.22
N THR A 15 15.02 14.19 14.06
CA THR A 15 14.17 13.03 13.72
C THR A 15 12.66 13.17 13.99
N ALA A 16 11.94 13.89 13.13
CA ALA A 16 10.55 13.57 12.80
C ALA A 16 10.61 12.68 11.55
N GLY A 17 10.64 11.37 11.70
CA GLY A 17 9.41 10.62 11.97
C GLY A 17 8.81 10.15 10.64
N CYS A 18 9.57 9.40 9.84
CA CYS A 18 8.96 8.52 8.84
C CYS A 18 8.41 7.30 9.58
N VAL A 19 7.40 7.52 10.42
CA VAL A 19 6.48 6.44 10.78
C VAL A 19 5.75 6.15 9.49
N CYS A 20 6.20 5.12 8.76
CA CYS A 20 5.43 4.54 7.67
C CYS A 20 4.03 4.30 8.23
N ALA A 21 3.05 5.05 7.74
CA ALA A 21 1.66 4.79 8.07
C ALA A 21 1.35 3.37 7.62
N VAL A 22 1.31 2.44 8.57
CA VAL A 22 0.74 1.12 8.34
C VAL A 22 -0.73 1.39 8.11
N ALA A 23 -1.14 1.49 6.85
CA ALA A 23 -2.54 1.56 6.51
C ALA A 23 -3.19 0.30 7.09
N ALA A 24 -4.02 0.49 8.13
CA ALA A 24 -4.86 -0.58 8.63
C ALA A 24 -5.80 -0.97 7.49
N SER A 25 -5.56 -2.14 6.87
CA SER A 25 -6.51 -2.78 5.96
C SER A 25 -7.73 -3.20 6.78
N GLY A 26 -8.63 -2.23 7.04
CA GLY A 26 -9.98 -2.55 7.45
C GLY A 26 -10.61 -3.35 6.31
N ALA A 27 -11.14 -4.54 6.62
CA ALA A 27 -11.88 -5.32 5.65
C ALA A 27 -13.18 -4.56 5.30
N ALA A 28 -13.09 -3.66 4.33
CA ALA A 28 -14.26 -3.11 3.68
C ALA A 28 -15.02 -4.30 3.07
N GLY A 29 -16.34 -4.33 3.25
CA GLY A 29 -17.19 -5.38 2.68
C GLY A 29 -16.93 -5.51 1.18
N TYR A 30 -16.82 -6.76 0.69
CA TYR A 30 -16.57 -7.02 -0.72
C TYR A 30 -17.81 -6.69 -1.55
N SER A 31 -17.78 -5.58 -2.29
CA SER A 31 -18.90 -5.08 -3.11
C SER A 31 -18.38 -4.58 -4.47
N PRO A 32 -18.05 -5.50 -5.41
CA PRO A 32 -17.60 -5.12 -6.75
C PRO A 32 -18.72 -4.40 -7.50
N ARG A 33 -18.39 -3.30 -8.19
CA ARG A 33 -19.34 -2.50 -8.98
C ARG A 33 -19.06 -2.62 -10.46
N MET A 34 -20.12 -2.73 -11.27
CA MET A 34 -19.98 -2.74 -12.73
C MET A 34 -19.34 -1.45 -13.23
N GLY A 35 -18.44 -1.56 -14.20
CA GLY A 35 -17.70 -0.43 -14.77
C GLY A 35 -16.58 0.13 -13.87
N GLN A 36 -16.49 -0.28 -12.61
CA GLN A 36 -15.37 0.09 -11.74
C GLN A 36 -14.26 -0.96 -11.80
N PRO A 37 -12.97 -0.54 -11.84
CA PRO A 37 -11.86 -1.47 -11.70
C PRO A 37 -11.97 -2.25 -10.40
N HIS A 38 -11.81 -3.58 -10.48
CA HIS A 38 -11.65 -4.40 -9.29
C HIS A 38 -10.34 -4.00 -8.56
N PRO A 39 -10.35 -3.89 -7.21
CA PRO A 39 -9.15 -3.65 -6.41
C PRO A 39 -8.06 -4.67 -6.74
N ASP A 40 -6.81 -4.23 -6.82
CA ASP A 40 -5.71 -5.17 -7.02
C ASP A 40 -5.41 -5.94 -5.73
N PHE A 41 -4.96 -7.18 -5.88
CA PHE A 41 -4.50 -8.02 -4.78
C PHE A 41 -3.42 -8.97 -5.27
N VAL A 42 -2.61 -9.44 -4.33
CA VAL A 42 -1.56 -10.45 -4.56
C VAL A 42 -1.85 -11.65 -3.67
N LEU A 43 -1.86 -12.84 -4.27
CA LEU A 43 -2.04 -14.11 -3.57
C LEU A 43 -0.92 -15.07 -3.97
N PRO A 44 -0.60 -16.07 -3.12
CA PRO A 44 0.25 -17.18 -3.52
C PRO A 44 -0.41 -17.99 -4.64
N GLY A 45 0.36 -18.31 -5.68
CA GLY A 45 -0.04 -19.20 -6.76
C GLY A 45 -0.26 -20.63 -6.26
N ILE A 46 -1.26 -21.32 -6.82
CA ILE A 46 -1.61 -22.69 -6.40
C ILE A 46 -0.53 -23.71 -6.80
N ALA A 47 0.16 -23.49 -7.92
CA ALA A 47 1.11 -24.46 -8.47
C ALA A 47 2.48 -24.45 -7.77
N ASP A 48 2.99 -23.26 -7.44
CA ASP A 48 4.38 -23.04 -7.04
C ASP A 48 4.52 -22.10 -5.82
N GLY A 49 3.41 -21.61 -5.27
CA GLY A 49 3.39 -20.64 -4.19
C GLY A 49 3.91 -19.25 -4.59
N GLN A 50 4.27 -19.02 -5.85
CA GLN A 50 4.83 -17.74 -6.28
C GLN A 50 3.77 -16.64 -6.24
N PRO A 51 4.13 -15.38 -5.95
CA PRO A 51 3.18 -14.29 -5.93
C PRO A 51 2.51 -14.07 -7.29
N VAL A 52 1.18 -14.15 -7.32
CA VAL A 52 0.34 -13.84 -8.49
C VAL A 52 -0.53 -12.64 -8.15
N SER A 53 -0.55 -11.63 -9.02
CA SER A 53 -1.41 -10.45 -8.86
C SER A 53 -2.54 -10.42 -9.87
N LEU A 54 -3.68 -9.82 -9.50
CA LEU A 54 -4.80 -9.64 -10.44
C LEU A 54 -4.37 -8.78 -11.64
N SER A 55 -3.50 -7.79 -11.42
CA SER A 55 -2.94 -6.94 -12.47
C SER A 55 -2.13 -7.69 -13.54
N GLN A 56 -1.57 -8.88 -13.26
CA GLN A 56 -0.89 -9.68 -14.28
C GLN A 56 -1.84 -10.17 -15.39
N PHE A 57 -3.16 -10.20 -15.14
CA PHE A 57 -4.17 -10.67 -16.10
C PHE A 57 -4.87 -9.55 -16.88
N ARG A 58 -4.41 -8.30 -16.79
CA ARG A 58 -4.99 -7.17 -17.54
C ARG A 58 -4.91 -7.42 -19.06
N GLY A 59 -5.85 -6.86 -19.80
CA GLY A 59 -5.99 -7.09 -21.25
C GLY A 59 -6.63 -8.43 -21.62
N LYS A 60 -7.00 -9.27 -20.64
CA LYS A 60 -7.73 -10.52 -20.83
C LYS A 60 -9.12 -10.42 -20.19
N LYS A 61 -10.09 -11.17 -20.71
CA LYS A 61 -11.35 -11.44 -20.01
C LYS A 61 -11.07 -12.51 -18.95
N VAL A 62 -11.34 -12.19 -17.69
CA VAL A 62 -10.98 -13.03 -16.53
C VAL A 62 -12.24 -13.28 -15.70
N LEU A 63 -12.40 -14.52 -15.24
CA LEU A 63 -13.39 -14.88 -14.23
C LEU A 63 -12.66 -15.08 -12.90
N LEU A 64 -13.02 -14.29 -11.89
CA LEU A 64 -12.49 -14.43 -10.54
C LEU A 64 -13.44 -15.28 -9.70
N VAL A 65 -12.95 -16.41 -9.19
CA VAL A 65 -13.74 -17.37 -8.40
C VAL A 65 -13.15 -17.47 -7.00
N HIS A 66 -13.92 -17.06 -6.00
CA HIS A 66 -13.60 -17.32 -4.59
C HIS A 66 -14.43 -18.52 -4.15
N PHE A 67 -13.76 -19.60 -3.73
CA PHE A 67 -14.43 -20.82 -3.29
C PHE A 67 -13.72 -21.39 -2.07
N ALA A 68 -14.41 -22.26 -1.36
CA ALA A 68 -13.84 -23.12 -0.33
C ALA A 68 -14.44 -24.50 -0.47
N SER A 69 -13.66 -25.54 -0.15
CA SER A 69 -14.05 -26.95 -0.33
C SER A 69 -14.68 -27.58 0.91
N TRP A 70 -14.85 -26.82 1.99
CA TRP A 70 -15.39 -27.30 3.26
C TRP A 70 -16.92 -27.33 3.27
#